data_AF-A0A0L0WC98-F1
#
_entry.id   AF-A0A0L0WC98-F1
#
_cell.length_a   1.000
_cell.length_b   1.000
_cell.length_c   1.000
_cell.angle_alpha   90.00
_cell.angle_beta   90.00
_cell.angle_gamma   90.00
#
_symmetry.space_group_name_H-M   'P 1'
#
loop_
_entity.id
_entity.type
_entity.pdbx_description
1 polymer ?
#
loop_
_entity_poly.entity_id
_entity_poly.type
_entity_poly.pdbx_seq_one_letter_code
_entity_poly.pdbx_strand_id
1 'polypeptide(L)'
;MANEIVDKCCCDDKTALTYEVKDNDLCPVCKESGIKVENFTVKHLVMDTLVELVNDTDYYLCMNEECDIVYYDKKTGVNFNRQQVKVPIWFKKEANPKYVCYCSKVTEEQVINAILIDGANNMKDVLKLTGAMKNAQCQKNNPLGKCCHQIIQDAIDKGLSMK
;
A
#
# COMPACT_ATOMS: atom_id res chain seq x y z
N MET A 1 -57.49 2.20 -28.59
CA MET A 1 -57.65 3.60 -29.06
C MET A 1 -56.36 4.32 -28.70
N ALA A 2 -55.87 5.11 -29.65
CA ALA A 2 -54.64 5.91 -29.63
C ALA A 2 -54.44 6.71 -28.31
N ASN A 3 -53.26 7.20 -27.92
CA ASN A 3 -52.10 7.57 -28.71
C ASN A 3 -50.86 7.69 -27.77
N GLU A 4 -49.68 7.49 -28.35
CA GLU A 4 -48.36 7.90 -27.81
C GLU A 4 -48.30 9.42 -27.57
N ILE A 5 -47.36 9.92 -26.75
CA ILE A 5 -46.21 10.74 -27.20
C ILE A 5 -45.07 10.61 -26.17
N VAL A 6 -43.89 10.32 -26.72
CA VAL A 6 -42.54 10.31 -26.17
C VAL A 6 -42.13 11.68 -25.63
N ASP A 7 -41.45 11.73 -24.47
CA ASP A 7 -40.43 12.76 -24.29
C ASP A 7 -39.11 12.14 -23.87
N LYS A 8 -38.11 12.42 -24.70
CA LYS A 8 -36.75 11.93 -24.65
C LYS A 8 -35.91 13.13 -24.23
N CYS A 9 -35.37 13.10 -23.02
CA CYS A 9 -34.24 13.95 -22.68
C CYS A 9 -33.16 13.12 -21.99
N CYS A 10 -31.95 13.24 -22.54
CA CYS A 10 -30.76 12.48 -22.22
C CYS A 10 -29.98 13.16 -21.08
N CYS A 11 -29.42 12.32 -20.20
CA CYS A 11 -28.31 12.59 -19.28
C CYS A 11 -28.65 13.28 -17.95
N ASP A 12 -29.00 12.46 -16.95
CA ASP A 12 -28.47 12.58 -15.59
C ASP A 12 -28.79 11.30 -14.80
N ASP A 13 -27.90 10.30 -14.87
CA ASP A 13 -27.92 9.20 -13.89
C ASP A 13 -26.71 9.35 -12.99
N LYS A 14 -26.92 10.04 -11.87
CA LYS A 14 -26.13 9.85 -10.65
C LYS A 14 -26.46 8.46 -10.11
N THR A 15 -25.92 7.42 -10.75
CA THR A 15 -25.86 6.10 -10.15
C THR A 15 -24.83 6.18 -9.03
N ALA A 16 -25.32 6.27 -7.78
CA ALA A 16 -24.51 6.01 -6.62
C ALA A 16 -23.93 4.60 -6.78
N LEU A 17 -22.63 4.52 -7.06
CA LEU A 17 -21.86 3.30 -6.98
C LEU A 17 -21.87 2.86 -5.52
N THR A 18 -22.89 2.10 -5.14
CA THR A 18 -22.86 1.31 -3.92
C THR A 18 -21.86 0.19 -4.16
N TYR A 19 -20.59 0.47 -3.90
CA TYR A 19 -19.59 -0.59 -3.75
C TYR A 19 -20.04 -1.40 -2.53
N GLU A 20 -20.60 -2.59 -2.77
CA GLU A 20 -20.82 -3.56 -1.71
C GLU A 20 -19.45 -3.85 -1.09
N VAL A 21 -19.18 -3.25 0.08
CA VAL A 21 -18.01 -3.57 0.89
C VAL A 21 -18.16 -5.03 1.28
N LYS A 22 -17.47 -5.91 0.56
CA LYS A 22 -17.43 -7.33 0.90
C LYS A 22 -16.70 -7.42 2.23
N ASP A 23 -17.45 -7.71 3.30
CA ASP A 23 -17.02 -7.87 4.70
C ASP A 23 -15.66 -8.58 4.94
N ASN A 24 -15.14 -9.31 3.94
CA ASN A 24 -13.82 -9.91 3.91
C ASN A 24 -12.64 -8.91 3.83
N ASP A 25 -12.88 -7.68 3.39
CA ASP A 25 -11.85 -6.64 3.26
C ASP A 25 -11.61 -5.86 4.56
N LEU A 26 -12.33 -6.17 5.64
CA LEU A 26 -12.19 -5.50 6.94
C LEU A 26 -11.19 -6.26 7.83
N CYS A 27 -10.23 -5.52 8.38
CA CYS A 27 -9.26 -6.07 9.33
C CYS A 27 -9.99 -6.71 10.52
N PRO A 28 -9.66 -7.96 10.91
CA PRO A 28 -10.34 -8.64 12.01
C PRO A 28 -10.16 -7.94 13.36
N VAL A 29 -9.12 -7.12 13.52
CA VAL A 29 -8.78 -6.39 14.75
C VAL A 29 -9.35 -4.97 14.75
N CYS A 30 -8.89 -4.09 13.85
CA CYS A 30 -9.30 -2.68 13.87
C CYS A 30 -10.57 -2.35 13.06
N LYS A 31 -11.11 -3.32 12.30
CA LYS A 31 -12.31 -3.17 11.46
C LYS A 31 -12.20 -2.17 10.31
N GLU A 32 -11.01 -1.65 10.01
CA GLU A 32 -10.78 -0.82 8.82
C GLU A 32 -10.50 -1.67 7.58
N SER A 33 -10.93 -1.17 6.42
CA SER A 33 -10.66 -1.80 5.13
C SER A 33 -9.17 -1.85 4.82
N GLY A 34 -8.69 -3.00 4.35
CA GLY A 34 -7.32 -3.18 3.89
C GLY A 34 -7.15 -3.06 2.38
N ILE A 35 -5.90 -3.00 1.93
CA ILE A 35 -5.56 -3.04 0.51
C ILE A 35 -5.27 -4.47 0.10
N LYS A 36 -5.91 -4.98 -0.95
CA LYS A 36 -5.66 -6.33 -1.46
C LYS A 36 -4.21 -6.50 -1.93
N VAL A 37 -3.57 -7.60 -1.51
CA VAL A 37 -2.19 -7.99 -1.80
C VAL A 37 -2.13 -9.47 -2.18
N GLU A 38 -1.38 -9.79 -3.23
CA GLU A 38 -1.22 -11.18 -3.70
C GLU A 38 -0.53 -12.06 -2.67
N ASN A 39 -0.96 -13.31 -2.55
CA ASN A 39 -0.34 -14.28 -1.64
C ASN A 39 1.17 -14.46 -1.90
N PHE A 40 1.59 -14.32 -3.15
CA PHE A 40 3.00 -14.33 -3.54
C PHE A 40 3.81 -13.28 -2.77
N THR A 41 3.29 -12.06 -2.65
CA THR A 41 3.94 -10.98 -1.90
C THR A 41 4.04 -11.37 -0.42
N VAL A 42 2.95 -11.87 0.15
CA VAL A 42 2.89 -12.29 1.55
C VAL A 42 3.91 -13.40 1.84
N LYS A 43 4.00 -14.43 0.99
CA LYS A 43 4.99 -15.53 1.10
C LYS A 43 6.43 -15.01 1.15
N HIS A 44 6.75 -13.92 0.45
CA HIS A 44 8.11 -13.36 0.47
C HIS A 44 8.39 -12.52 1.72
N LEU A 45 7.35 -11.92 2.33
CA LEU A 45 7.49 -10.94 3.39
C LEU A 45 7.21 -11.46 4.80
N VAL A 46 6.46 -12.55 4.96
CA VAL A 46 6.35 -13.23 6.26
C VAL A 46 7.68 -13.89 6.62
N MET A 47 7.92 -14.08 7.92
CA MET A 47 9.09 -14.84 8.41
C MET A 47 9.14 -16.23 7.76
N ASP A 48 10.34 -16.72 7.49
CA ASP A 48 10.53 -18.00 6.78
C ASP A 48 9.88 -19.17 7.53
N THR A 49 9.87 -19.12 8.87
CA THR A 49 9.21 -20.12 9.74
C THR A 49 7.69 -20.14 9.63
N LEU A 50 7.08 -19.13 9.01
CA LEU A 50 5.63 -18.96 8.89
C LEU A 50 5.12 -19.09 7.45
N VAL A 51 6.00 -19.31 6.47
CA VAL A 51 5.63 -19.37 5.05
C VAL A 51 4.62 -20.48 4.76
N GLU A 52 4.74 -21.62 5.43
CA GLU A 52 3.80 -22.75 5.31
C GLU A 52 2.39 -22.44 5.84
N LEU A 53 2.24 -21.36 6.62
CA LEU A 53 0.93 -20.88 7.07
C LEU A 53 0.26 -19.94 6.06
N VAL A 54 0.95 -19.56 4.98
CA VAL A 54 0.39 -18.67 3.95
C VAL A 54 -0.42 -19.49 2.96
N ASN A 55 -1.72 -19.24 2.93
CA ASN A 55 -2.69 -19.93 2.09
C ASN A 55 -2.55 -19.54 0.60
N ASP A 56 -3.26 -20.25 -0.26
CA ASP A 56 -3.31 -19.97 -1.70
C ASP A 56 -4.29 -18.84 -2.08
N THR A 57 -4.92 -18.21 -1.09
CA THR A 57 -5.79 -17.03 -1.25
C THR A 57 -5.00 -15.74 -1.11
N ASP A 58 -5.44 -14.70 -1.81
CA ASP A 58 -4.92 -13.35 -1.62
C ASP A 58 -5.28 -12.79 -0.24
N TYR A 59 -4.47 -11.85 0.23
CA TYR A 59 -4.58 -11.23 1.54
C TYR A 59 -4.95 -9.76 1.40
N TYR A 60 -5.18 -9.12 2.54
CA TYR A 60 -5.32 -7.68 2.68
C TYR A 60 -4.23 -7.15 3.61
N LEU A 61 -3.60 -6.03 3.22
CA LEU A 61 -2.71 -5.24 4.05
C LEU A 61 -3.55 -4.24 4.87
N CYS A 62 -3.49 -4.34 6.19
CA CYS A 62 -4.15 -3.39 7.09
C CYS A 62 -3.41 -2.05 7.09
N MET A 63 -4.11 -0.98 6.70
CA MET A 63 -3.55 0.37 6.55
C MET A 63 -3.61 1.23 7.82
N ASN A 64 -4.27 0.77 8.88
CA ASN A 64 -4.31 1.49 10.16
C ASN A 64 -2.91 1.52 10.81
N GLU A 65 -2.41 2.71 11.14
CA GLU A 65 -1.03 2.92 11.64
C GLU A 65 -0.78 2.31 13.03
N GLU A 66 -1.81 2.22 13.87
CA GLU A 66 -1.77 1.74 15.27
C GLU A 66 -2.09 0.24 15.37
N CYS A 67 -2.69 -0.36 14.33
CA CYS A 67 -3.05 -1.77 14.35
C CYS A 67 -1.83 -2.67 14.12
N ASP A 68 -1.63 -3.65 15.00
CA ASP A 68 -0.52 -4.62 14.90
C ASP A 68 -0.68 -5.63 13.75
N ILE A 69 -1.89 -5.80 13.21
CA ILE A 69 -2.11 -6.64 12.03
C ILE A 69 -1.44 -6.00 10.81
N VAL A 70 -0.69 -6.80 10.07
CA VAL A 70 -0.12 -6.45 8.77
C VAL A 70 -0.96 -7.09 7.68
N TYR A 71 -0.89 -8.42 7.55
CA TYR A 71 -1.65 -9.15 6.53
C TYR A 71 -2.77 -9.95 7.18
N TYR A 72 -3.92 -10.03 6.51
CA TYR A 72 -5.00 -10.90 6.93
C TYR A 72 -5.78 -11.43 5.73
N ASP A 73 -6.30 -12.63 5.87
CA ASP A 73 -7.34 -13.18 5.04
C ASP A 73 -8.48 -13.62 5.97
N LYS A 74 -9.56 -12.82 5.98
CA LYS A 74 -10.72 -13.10 6.83
C LYS A 74 -11.41 -14.42 6.46
N LYS A 75 -11.28 -14.85 5.20
CA LYS A 75 -11.97 -16.04 4.69
C LYS A 75 -11.37 -17.33 5.24
N THR A 76 -10.05 -17.35 5.41
CA THR A 76 -9.31 -18.48 6.00
C THR A 76 -9.02 -18.30 7.49
N GLY A 77 -9.11 -17.07 8.00
CA GLY A 77 -8.80 -16.70 9.38
C GLY A 77 -7.31 -16.44 9.63
N VAL A 78 -6.45 -16.69 8.64
CA VAL A 78 -5.00 -16.49 8.77
C VAL A 78 -4.67 -15.01 8.77
N ASN A 79 -3.84 -14.61 9.72
CA ASN A 79 -3.34 -13.25 9.83
C ASN A 79 -1.89 -13.24 10.34
N PHE A 80 -1.16 -12.19 9.97
CA PHE A 80 0.23 -11.97 10.34
C PHE A 80 0.38 -10.56 10.91
N ASN A 81 0.99 -10.47 12.07
CA ASN A 81 1.26 -9.20 12.74
C ASN A 81 2.66 -8.64 12.39
N ARG A 82 3.00 -7.48 12.97
CA ARG A 82 4.27 -6.79 12.69
C ARG A 82 5.51 -7.59 13.09
N GLN A 83 5.40 -8.48 14.08
CA GLN A 83 6.49 -9.34 14.52
C GLN A 83 6.69 -10.56 13.63
N GLN A 84 5.70 -10.88 12.79
CA GLN A 84 5.67 -12.04 11.90
C GLN A 84 6.07 -11.71 10.45
N VAL A 85 6.44 -10.47 10.18
CA VAL A 85 6.94 -10.01 8.88
C VAL A 85 8.41 -9.57 8.96
N LYS A 86 9.15 -9.77 7.87
CA LYS A 86 10.61 -9.53 7.76
C LYS A 86 11.00 -8.06 7.75
N VAL A 87 10.06 -7.17 7.45
CA VAL A 87 10.33 -5.74 7.23
C VAL A 87 9.32 -4.87 7.98
N PRO A 88 9.74 -3.69 8.49
CA PRO A 88 8.80 -2.71 9.01
C PRO A 88 7.91 -2.19 7.89
N ILE A 89 6.65 -1.89 8.21
CA ILE A 89 5.65 -1.38 7.26
C ILE A 89 5.61 0.15 7.37
N TRP A 90 6.02 0.87 6.34
CA TRP A 90 6.44 2.29 6.42
C TRP A 90 5.42 3.26 7.06
N PHE A 91 4.12 3.00 6.92
CA PHE A 91 3.04 3.82 7.48
C PHE A 91 2.64 3.41 8.91
N LYS A 92 3.11 2.27 9.44
CA LYS A 92 2.84 1.92 10.85
C LYS A 92 3.61 2.86 11.76
N LYS A 93 3.01 3.24 12.89
CA LYS A 93 3.54 4.27 13.79
C LYS A 93 4.98 4.01 14.26
N GLU A 94 5.28 2.79 14.68
CA GLU A 94 6.61 2.42 15.18
C GLU A 94 7.49 1.80 14.07
N ALA A 95 7.18 2.03 12.80
CA ALA A 95 8.03 1.60 11.70
C ALA A 95 9.39 2.28 11.79
N ASN A 96 10.43 1.49 12.04
CA ASN A 96 11.80 1.94 12.04
C ASN A 96 12.70 0.88 11.38
N PRO A 97 13.37 1.20 10.27
CA PRO A 97 13.27 2.45 9.50
C PRO A 97 11.96 2.54 8.68
N LYS A 98 11.58 3.76 8.27
CA LYS A 98 10.47 3.99 7.32
C LYS A 98 10.94 3.91 5.89
N TYR A 99 10.89 2.72 5.28
CA TYR A 99 11.30 2.52 3.90
C TYR A 99 10.26 3.06 2.91
N VAL A 100 10.70 3.94 2.01
CA VAL A 100 9.90 4.36 0.84
C VAL A 100 10.23 3.53 -0.39
N CYS A 101 11.44 2.95 -0.47
CA CYS A 101 11.79 1.96 -1.47
C CYS A 101 12.44 0.74 -0.81
N TYR A 102 11.65 -0.32 -0.62
CA TYR A 102 12.12 -1.56 0.00
C TYR A 102 13.22 -2.27 -0.81
N CYS A 103 13.15 -2.23 -2.14
CA CYS A 103 14.13 -2.90 -3.01
C CYS A 103 15.55 -2.33 -2.86
N SER A 104 15.63 -1.00 -2.73
CA SER A 104 16.91 -0.28 -2.58
C SER A 104 17.20 0.13 -1.13
N LYS A 105 16.34 -0.26 -0.17
CA LYS A 105 16.40 0.14 1.24
C LYS A 105 16.51 1.66 1.45
N VAL A 106 15.81 2.44 0.60
CA VAL A 106 15.75 3.92 0.74
C VAL A 106 14.63 4.29 1.70
N THR A 107 14.94 5.18 2.63
CA THR A 107 14.05 5.66 3.69
C THR A 107 13.38 6.99 3.34
N GLU A 108 12.28 7.31 4.02
CA GLU A 108 11.63 8.62 3.93
C GLU A 108 12.61 9.76 4.26
N GLU A 109 13.40 9.58 5.32
CA GLU A 109 14.41 10.55 5.75
C GLU A 109 15.44 10.82 4.64
N GLN A 110 15.93 9.79 3.94
CA GLN A 110 16.85 9.96 2.83
C GLN A 110 16.23 10.75 1.66
N VAL A 111 14.94 10.57 1.38
CA VAL A 111 14.25 11.37 0.35
C VAL A 111 14.09 12.82 0.80
N ILE A 112 13.72 13.06 2.05
CA ILE A 112 13.59 14.41 2.61
C ILE A 112 14.95 15.13 2.61
N ASN A 113 16.02 14.45 3.04
CA ASN A 113 17.38 15.01 3.03
C ASN A 113 17.86 15.32 1.60
N ALA A 114 17.52 14.48 0.62
CA ALA A 114 17.84 14.78 -0.78
C ALA A 114 17.21 16.10 -1.26
N ILE A 115 16.04 16.48 -0.72
CA ILE A 115 15.36 17.74 -1.06
C ILE A 115 15.93 18.92 -0.30
N LEU A 116 16.05 18.79 1.03
CA LEU A 116 16.41 19.90 1.92
C LEU A 116 17.91 20.21 1.88
N ILE A 117 18.76 19.20 1.70
CA ILE A 117 20.22 19.31 1.80
C ILE A 117 20.86 19.23 0.42
N ASP A 118 20.49 18.22 -0.38
CA ASP A 118 21.15 17.95 -1.67
C ASP A 118 20.51 18.68 -2.87
N GLY A 119 19.42 19.42 -2.63
CA GLY A 119 18.79 20.30 -3.61
C GLY A 119 17.94 19.60 -4.68
N ALA A 120 17.50 18.36 -4.45
CA ALA A 120 16.52 17.68 -5.30
C ALA A 120 15.19 18.44 -5.32
N ASN A 121 14.52 18.50 -6.48
CA ASN A 121 13.20 19.17 -6.57
C ASN A 121 12.12 18.31 -7.25
N ASN A 122 12.45 17.08 -7.64
CA ASN A 122 11.54 16.19 -8.35
C ASN A 122 11.98 14.72 -8.21
N MET A 123 11.11 13.81 -8.67
CA MET A 123 11.36 12.37 -8.69
C MET A 123 12.70 11.99 -9.32
N LYS A 124 13.05 12.57 -10.49
CA LYS A 124 14.27 12.21 -11.21
C LYS A 124 15.53 12.52 -10.39
N ASP A 125 15.57 13.68 -9.75
CA ASP A 125 16.70 14.07 -8.89
C ASP A 125 16.80 13.16 -7.67
N VAL A 126 15.67 12.86 -7.02
CA VAL A 126 15.61 11.96 -5.87
C VAL A 126 16.06 10.55 -6.22
N LEU A 127 15.60 9.99 -7.34
CA LEU A 127 16.04 8.65 -7.78
C LEU A 127 17.54 8.63 -8.07
N LYS A 128 18.08 9.69 -8.69
CA LYS A 128 19.52 9.82 -8.98
C LYS A 128 20.36 9.88 -7.69
N LEU A 129 19.92 10.64 -6.69
CA LEU A 129 20.66 10.86 -5.45
C LEU A 129 20.54 9.68 -4.47
N THR A 130 19.34 9.12 -4.34
CA THR A 130 19.07 8.06 -3.34
C THR A 130 19.28 6.64 -3.87
N GLY A 131 19.26 6.44 -5.19
CA GLY A 131 19.31 5.11 -5.80
C GLY A 131 18.02 4.29 -5.63
N ALA A 132 16.91 4.92 -5.22
CA ALA A 132 15.61 4.29 -5.19
C ALA A 132 15.23 3.75 -6.59
N MET A 133 14.44 2.67 -6.61
CA MET A 133 13.94 2.01 -7.83
C MET A 133 15.01 1.40 -8.77
N LYS A 134 16.29 1.39 -8.41
CA LYS A 134 17.39 0.89 -9.27
C LYS A 134 17.30 -0.61 -9.62
N ASN A 135 16.89 -1.45 -8.66
CA ASN A 135 16.78 -2.92 -8.82
C ASN A 135 15.38 -3.38 -8.42
N ALA A 136 14.37 -2.98 -9.20
CA ALA A 136 12.97 -3.17 -8.82
C ALA A 136 12.58 -4.66 -8.76
N GLN A 137 12.18 -5.10 -7.57
CA GLN A 137 11.53 -6.39 -7.28
C GLN A 137 10.34 -6.18 -6.35
N CYS A 138 9.52 -5.17 -6.65
CA CYS A 138 8.52 -4.65 -5.73
C CYS A 138 7.49 -5.69 -5.30
N GLN A 139 7.12 -6.63 -6.19
CA GLN A 139 6.21 -7.73 -5.86
C GLN A 139 6.74 -8.64 -4.73
N LYS A 140 8.07 -8.73 -4.56
CA LYS A 140 8.70 -9.53 -3.50
C LYS A 140 8.99 -8.72 -2.24
N ASN A 141 9.35 -7.44 -2.42
CA ASN A 141 9.98 -6.64 -1.37
C ASN A 141 9.09 -5.54 -0.80
N ASN A 142 8.12 -5.01 -1.56
CA ASN A 142 7.22 -3.97 -1.07
C ASN A 142 6.01 -4.63 -0.40
N PRO A 143 5.60 -4.21 0.81
CA PRO A 143 4.41 -4.75 1.45
C PRO A 143 3.10 -4.69 0.66
N LEU A 144 2.98 -3.76 -0.30
CA LEU A 144 1.84 -3.70 -1.22
C LEU A 144 1.94 -4.66 -2.41
N GLY A 145 3.11 -5.26 -2.65
CA GLY A 145 3.40 -6.01 -3.87
C GLY A 145 3.47 -5.13 -5.13
N LYS A 146 3.47 -3.80 -4.98
CA LYS A 146 3.34 -2.82 -6.07
C LYS A 146 4.52 -1.86 -6.13
N CYS A 147 4.67 -1.16 -7.25
CA CYS A 147 5.69 -0.12 -7.43
C CYS A 147 5.60 0.93 -6.31
N CYS A 148 6.75 1.35 -5.78
CA CYS A 148 6.86 2.33 -4.71
C CYS A 148 6.79 3.80 -5.17
N HIS A 149 6.53 4.05 -6.46
CA HIS A 149 6.51 5.40 -7.04
C HIS A 149 5.70 6.40 -6.22
N GLN A 150 4.46 6.06 -5.85
CA GLN A 150 3.61 6.95 -5.05
C GLN A 150 4.17 7.20 -3.65
N ILE A 151 4.69 6.17 -2.98
CA ILE A 151 5.28 6.30 -1.63
C ILE A 151 6.48 7.25 -1.67
N ILE A 152 7.28 7.18 -2.73
CA ILE A 152 8.41 8.11 -2.94
C ILE A 152 7.87 9.51 -3.23
N GLN A 153 6.84 9.66 -4.08
CA GLN A 153 6.23 10.95 -4.39
C GLN A 153 5.67 11.63 -3.14
N ASP A 154 5.00 10.89 -2.25
CA ASP A 154 4.46 11.43 -1.00
C ASP A 154 5.61 11.95 -0.09
N ALA A 155 6.74 11.22 -0.04
CA ALA A 155 7.92 11.68 0.69
C ALA A 155 8.58 12.91 0.04
N ILE A 156 8.51 13.02 -1.29
CA ILE A 156 8.96 14.21 -2.02
C ILE A 156 8.11 15.41 -1.67
N ASP A 157 6.79 15.28 -1.76
CA ASP A 157 5.85 16.36 -1.49
C ASP A 157 5.98 16.84 -0.04
N LYS A 158 6.17 15.90 0.90
CA LYS A 158 6.49 16.19 2.29
C LYS A 158 7.79 16.99 2.42
N GLY A 159 8.88 16.54 1.81
CA GLY A 159 10.15 17.28 1.85
C GLY A 159 10.06 18.68 1.25
N LEU A 160 9.34 18.84 0.14
CA LEU A 160 9.11 20.14 -0.49
C LEU A 160 8.25 21.08 0.37
N SER A 161 7.30 20.53 1.14
CA SER A 161 6.48 21.32 2.08
C SER A 161 7.26 21.87 3.28
N MET A 162 8.45 21.31 3.55
CA MET A 162 9.33 21.69 4.66
C MET A 162 10.44 22.67 4.24
N LYS A 163 10.57 22.95 2.94
CA LYS A 163 11.60 23.81 2.35
C LYS A 163 11.20 25.29 2.41
#